data_AF-D2GZJ4-F1
#
_entry.id   AF-D2GZJ4-F1
#
_cell.length_a   1.000
_cell.length_b   1.000
_cell.length_c   1.000
_cell.angle_alpha   90.00
_cell.angle_beta   90.00
_cell.angle_gamma   90.00
#
_symmetry.space_group_name_H-M   'P 1'
#
loop_
_entity.id
_entity.type
_entity.pdbx_description
1 polymer ?
#
loop_
_entity_poly.entity_id
_entity_poly.type
_entity_poly.pdbx_seq_one_letter_code
_entity_poly.pdbx_strand_id
1 'polypeptide(L)'
;PLSSKALKIKRELSENTPHLSDEALMGLSVRELNRHLRGLSAEEVTRLKQRRRTLKNRGYAASCRVKRVCQKEELQKQKSELEREVDKLARENAAMRLELDALRGKCEALQGFAR
;
A
#
# COMPACT_ATOMS: atom_id res chain seq x y z
N PRO A 1 -33.79 28.92 -37.73
CA PRO A 1 -32.74 29.75 -37.09
C PRO A 1 -32.16 29.21 -35.76
N LEU A 2 -32.75 28.19 -35.11
CA LEU A 2 -32.25 27.62 -33.85
C LEU A 2 -31.12 26.59 -34.02
N SER A 3 -31.09 25.87 -35.14
CA SER A 3 -30.10 24.81 -35.44
C SER A 3 -28.66 25.36 -35.57
N SER A 4 -28.51 26.53 -36.20
CA SER A 4 -27.21 27.17 -36.42
C SER A 4 -26.54 27.65 -35.13
N LYS A 5 -27.32 28.08 -34.12
CA LYS A 5 -26.79 28.45 -32.80
C LYS A 5 -26.29 27.22 -32.02
N ALA A 6 -27.02 26.12 -32.05
CA ALA A 6 -26.60 24.88 -31.38
C ALA A 6 -25.34 24.26 -32.02
N LEU A 7 -25.22 24.34 -33.34
CA LEU A 7 -24.02 23.92 -34.08
C LEU A 7 -22.82 24.82 -33.79
N LYS A 8 -23.02 26.13 -33.65
CA LYS A 8 -21.97 27.09 -33.32
C LYS A 8 -21.48 26.93 -31.87
N ILE A 9 -22.40 26.68 -30.92
CA ILE A 9 -22.06 26.33 -29.52
C ILE A 9 -21.30 25.00 -29.44
N LYS A 10 -21.70 23.98 -30.21
CA LYS A 10 -20.96 22.70 -30.30
C LYS A 10 -19.54 22.88 -30.83
N ARG A 11 -19.35 23.76 -31.81
CA ARG A 11 -18.05 24.04 -32.43
C ARG A 11 -17.14 24.88 -31.52
N GLU A 12 -17.67 25.89 -30.85
CA GLU A 12 -16.94 26.72 -29.87
C GLU A 12 -16.62 25.97 -28.56
N LEU A 13 -17.39 24.95 -28.15
CA LEU A 13 -17.02 24.07 -27.03
C LEU A 13 -15.96 23.03 -27.41
N SER A 14 -15.95 22.55 -28.67
CA SER A 14 -14.94 21.61 -29.17
C SER A 14 -13.56 22.27 -29.20
N GLU A 15 -13.48 23.53 -29.65
CA GLU A 15 -12.25 24.35 -29.62
C GLU A 15 -11.82 24.75 -28.19
N ASN A 16 -12.76 24.78 -27.23
CA ASN A 16 -12.50 25.04 -25.81
C ASN A 16 -12.42 23.77 -24.96
N THR A 17 -12.01 22.61 -25.51
CA THR A 17 -11.53 21.55 -24.62
C THR A 17 -10.24 22.09 -24.00
N PRO A 18 -10.24 22.56 -22.74
CA PRO A 18 -9.05 23.16 -22.17
C PRO A 18 -7.97 22.10 -22.25
N HIS A 19 -6.72 22.49 -22.53
CA HIS A 19 -5.57 21.61 -22.38
C HIS A 19 -5.51 21.15 -20.91
N LEU A 20 -6.29 20.12 -20.58
CA LEU A 20 -6.45 19.63 -19.23
C LEU A 20 -5.14 18.94 -18.87
N SER A 21 -4.44 19.46 -17.88
CA SER A 21 -3.16 18.90 -17.44
C SER A 21 -3.38 17.48 -16.89
N ASP A 22 -2.33 16.67 -16.94
CA ASP A 22 -2.37 15.31 -16.38
C ASP A 22 -2.75 15.33 -14.89
N GLU A 23 -2.24 16.31 -14.15
CA GLU A 23 -2.51 16.49 -12.72
C GLU A 23 -3.97 16.83 -12.44
N ALA A 24 -4.52 17.84 -13.15
CA ALA A 24 -5.94 18.18 -13.04
C ALA A 24 -6.82 16.98 -13.43
N LEU A 25 -6.47 16.27 -14.51
CA LEU A 25 -7.22 15.10 -14.98
C LEU A 25 -7.25 13.96 -13.96
N MET A 26 -6.15 13.74 -13.22
CA MET A 26 -6.10 12.75 -12.13
C MET A 26 -6.93 13.20 -10.93
N GLY A 27 -6.89 14.50 -10.60
CA GLY A 27 -7.55 15.09 -9.44
C GLY A 27 -9.07 15.18 -9.52
N LEU A 28 -9.65 15.27 -10.73
CA LEU A 28 -11.10 15.34 -10.88
C LEU A 28 -11.81 14.13 -10.23
N SER A 29 -12.92 14.35 -9.57
CA SER A 29 -13.88 13.28 -9.25
C SER A 29 -14.53 12.72 -10.52
N VAL A 30 -15.21 11.57 -10.41
CA VAL A 30 -15.97 11.02 -11.54
C VAL A 30 -17.07 11.98 -12.00
N ARG A 31 -17.74 12.67 -11.04
CA ARG A 31 -18.79 13.65 -11.34
C ARG A 31 -18.26 14.85 -12.10
N GLU A 32 -17.11 15.37 -11.71
CA GLU A 32 -16.49 16.53 -12.40
C GLU A 32 -15.96 16.12 -13.77
N LEU A 33 -15.31 14.96 -13.89
CA LEU A 33 -14.91 14.41 -15.18
C LEU A 33 -16.11 14.31 -16.12
N ASN A 34 -17.23 13.72 -15.67
CA ASN A 34 -18.44 13.60 -16.48
C ASN A 34 -19.05 14.96 -16.89
N ARG A 35 -18.80 16.02 -16.12
CA ARG A 35 -19.19 17.38 -16.50
C ARG A 35 -18.34 17.90 -17.67
N HIS A 36 -17.02 17.71 -17.59
CA HIS A 36 -16.08 18.07 -18.65
C HIS A 36 -16.27 17.25 -19.94
N LEU A 37 -16.83 16.04 -19.84
CA LEU A 37 -17.12 15.19 -20.99
C LEU A 37 -18.38 15.59 -21.77
N ARG A 38 -19.22 16.49 -21.24
CA ARG A 38 -20.46 16.89 -21.92
C ARG A 38 -20.14 17.70 -23.18
N GLY A 39 -20.77 17.35 -24.29
CA GLY A 39 -20.61 18.05 -25.56
C GLY A 39 -19.41 17.58 -26.40
N LEU A 40 -18.54 16.72 -25.85
CA LEU A 40 -17.46 16.07 -26.60
C LEU A 40 -17.99 14.93 -27.47
N SER A 41 -17.26 14.64 -28.55
CA SER A 41 -17.49 13.45 -29.38
C SER A 41 -17.15 12.16 -28.64
N ALA A 42 -17.69 11.03 -29.10
CA ALA A 42 -17.43 9.72 -28.50
C ALA A 42 -15.93 9.36 -28.49
N GLU A 43 -15.19 9.74 -29.52
CA GLU A 43 -13.75 9.52 -29.63
C GLU A 43 -12.96 10.33 -28.60
N GLU A 44 -13.32 11.62 -28.42
CA GLU A 44 -12.69 12.49 -27.44
C GLU A 44 -12.96 12.02 -26.01
N VAL A 45 -14.19 11.57 -25.72
CA VAL A 45 -14.55 10.97 -24.43
C VAL A 45 -13.70 9.74 -24.15
N THR A 46 -13.56 8.85 -25.13
CA THR A 46 -12.76 7.62 -25.01
C THR A 46 -11.29 7.95 -24.78
N ARG A 47 -10.74 8.89 -25.55
CA ARG A 47 -9.35 9.36 -25.42
C ARG A 47 -9.08 9.93 -24.03
N LEU A 48 -9.97 10.78 -23.50
CA LEU A 48 -9.78 11.40 -22.19
C LEU A 48 -9.89 10.39 -21.04
N LYS A 49 -10.85 9.46 -21.12
CA LYS A 49 -10.97 8.36 -20.15
C LYS A 49 -9.75 7.44 -20.17
N GLN A 50 -9.25 7.09 -21.36
CA GLN A 50 -8.06 6.25 -21.50
C GLN A 50 -6.80 6.95 -20.97
N ARG A 51 -6.62 8.24 -21.25
CA ARG A 51 -5.53 9.05 -20.68
C ARG A 51 -5.60 9.04 -19.16
N ARG A 52 -6.77 9.34 -18.56
CA ARG A 52 -6.96 9.29 -17.11
C ARG A 52 -6.67 7.90 -16.51
N ARG A 53 -7.11 6.83 -17.17
CA ARG A 53 -6.84 5.44 -16.72
C ARG A 53 -5.34 5.15 -16.72
N THR A 54 -4.64 5.53 -17.77
CA THR A 54 -3.19 5.36 -17.89
C THR A 54 -2.44 6.10 -16.79
N LEU A 55 -2.83 7.35 -16.51
CA LEU A 55 -2.24 8.16 -15.45
C LEU A 55 -2.48 7.55 -14.05
N LYS A 56 -3.71 7.14 -13.74
CA LYS A 56 -4.00 6.46 -12.47
C LYS A 56 -3.24 5.15 -12.31
N ASN A 57 -3.15 4.35 -13.38
CA ASN A 57 -2.38 3.10 -13.36
C ASN A 57 -0.89 3.33 -13.14
N ARG A 58 -0.33 4.42 -13.67
CA ARG A 58 1.05 4.83 -13.38
C ARG A 58 1.24 5.10 -11.87
N GLY A 59 0.31 5.83 -11.26
CA GLY A 59 0.30 6.07 -9.81
C GLY A 59 0.19 4.76 -9.01
N TYR A 60 -0.73 3.87 -9.39
CA TYR A 60 -0.88 2.57 -8.75
C TYR A 60 0.37 1.70 -8.84
N ALA A 61 1.09 1.72 -9.96
CA ALA A 61 2.36 1.01 -10.10
C ALA A 61 3.43 1.54 -9.13
N ALA A 62 3.53 2.87 -8.98
CA ALA A 62 4.44 3.48 -8.01
C ALA A 62 4.07 3.10 -6.57
N SER A 63 2.80 3.25 -6.18
CA SER A 63 2.32 2.87 -4.85
C SER A 63 2.48 1.37 -4.58
N CYS A 64 2.31 0.51 -5.59
CA CYS A 64 2.53 -0.93 -5.46
C CYS A 64 3.99 -1.25 -5.14
N ARG A 65 4.94 -0.60 -5.81
CA ARG A 65 6.38 -0.77 -5.51
C ARG A 65 6.69 -0.35 -4.08
N VAL A 66 6.22 0.83 -3.65
CA VAL A 66 6.42 1.32 -2.27
C VAL A 66 5.83 0.34 -1.26
N LYS A 67 4.56 -0.06 -1.42
CA LYS A 67 3.91 -1.02 -0.52
C LYS A 67 4.68 -2.33 -0.41
N ARG A 68 5.21 -2.85 -1.52
CA ARG A 68 5.98 -4.10 -1.53
C ARG A 68 7.30 -3.96 -0.76
N VAL A 69 8.00 -2.85 -0.95
CA VAL A 69 9.27 -2.58 -0.23
C VAL A 69 9.00 -2.46 1.27
N CYS A 70 8.04 -1.61 1.67
CA CYS A 70 7.69 -1.44 3.07
C CYS A 70 7.23 -2.77 3.71
N GLN A 71 6.44 -3.58 3.00
CA GLN A 71 6.01 -4.89 3.51
C GLN A 71 7.18 -5.84 3.71
N LYS A 72 8.15 -5.84 2.79
CA LYS A 72 9.37 -6.65 2.93
C LYS A 72 10.19 -6.21 4.15
N GLU A 73 10.39 -4.90 4.32
CA GLU A 73 11.13 -4.33 5.45
C GLU A 73 10.47 -4.67 6.79
N GLU A 74 9.14 -4.55 6.87
CA GLU A 74 8.38 -4.92 8.06
C GLU A 74 8.52 -6.40 8.39
N LEU A 75 8.42 -7.29 7.39
CA LEU A 75 8.65 -8.72 7.59
C LEU A 75 10.08 -9.04 8.05
N GLN A 76 11.08 -8.32 7.53
CA GLN A 76 12.47 -8.47 7.96
C GLN A 76 12.66 -8.03 9.42
N LYS A 77 12.04 -6.92 9.81
CA LYS A 77 12.03 -6.44 11.20
C LYS A 77 11.39 -7.47 12.13
N GLN A 78 10.21 -7.97 11.78
CA GLN A 78 9.50 -8.99 12.57
C GLN A 78 10.33 -10.28 12.71
N LYS A 79 10.96 -10.73 11.62
CA LYS A 79 11.89 -11.87 11.68
C LYS A 79 13.02 -11.62 12.69
N SER A 80 13.70 -10.48 12.62
CA SER A 80 14.80 -10.18 13.53
C SER A 80 14.35 -10.01 14.99
N GLU A 81 13.13 -9.53 15.23
CA GLU A 81 12.54 -9.47 16.58
C GLU A 81 12.29 -10.87 17.14
N LEU A 82 11.70 -11.76 16.33
CA LEU A 82 11.47 -13.15 16.72
C LEU A 82 12.77 -13.92 16.97
N GLU A 83 13.80 -13.73 16.13
CA GLU A 83 15.12 -14.34 16.35
C GLU A 83 15.72 -13.92 17.70
N ARG A 84 15.63 -12.62 18.06
CA ARG A 84 16.09 -12.14 19.36
C ARG A 84 15.31 -12.74 20.54
N GLU A 85 14.00 -12.91 20.39
CA GLU A 85 13.18 -13.50 21.46
C GLU A 85 13.49 -14.99 21.65
N VAL A 86 13.70 -15.73 20.56
CA VAL A 86 14.15 -17.13 20.62
C VAL A 86 15.48 -17.24 21.36
N ASP A 87 16.46 -16.40 21.01
CA ASP A 87 17.77 -16.40 21.65
C ASP A 87 17.69 -16.04 23.14
N LYS A 88 16.81 -15.09 23.49
CA LYS A 88 16.54 -14.70 24.89
C LYS A 88 15.97 -15.88 25.67
N LEU A 89 14.90 -16.50 25.17
CA LEU A 89 14.26 -17.65 25.81
C LEU A 89 15.21 -18.85 25.92
N ALA A 90 16.06 -19.08 24.93
CA ALA A 90 17.06 -20.15 24.97
C ALA A 90 18.07 -19.93 26.11
N ARG A 91 18.56 -18.70 26.30
CA ARG A 91 19.44 -18.34 27.43
C ARG A 91 18.74 -18.50 28.78
N GLU A 92 17.51 -18.01 28.90
CA GLU A 92 16.71 -18.13 30.12
C GLU A 92 16.46 -19.61 30.47
N ASN A 93 16.15 -20.45 29.48
CA ASN A 93 15.94 -21.89 29.67
C ASN A 93 17.22 -22.60 30.12
N ALA A 94 18.37 -22.29 29.51
CA ALA A 94 19.66 -22.85 29.90
C ALA A 94 20.01 -22.48 31.36
N ALA A 95 19.79 -21.23 31.76
CA ALA A 95 20.00 -20.77 33.13
C ALA A 95 19.11 -21.53 34.13
N MET A 96 17.81 -21.66 33.84
CA MET A 96 16.87 -22.40 34.69
C MET A 96 17.25 -23.88 34.82
N ARG A 97 17.73 -24.52 33.74
CA ARG A 97 18.20 -25.91 33.79
C ARG A 97 19.40 -26.08 34.73
N LEU A 98 20.38 -25.19 34.66
CA LEU A 98 21.54 -25.21 35.56
C LEU A 98 21.13 -25.03 37.02
N GLU A 99 20.17 -24.14 37.29
CA GLU A 99 19.64 -23.93 38.64
C GLU A 99 18.90 -25.17 39.16
N LEU A 100 18.07 -25.81 38.32
CA LEU A 100 17.38 -27.05 38.65
C LEU A 100 18.36 -28.19 38.96
N ASP A 101 19.41 -28.36 38.15
CA ASP A 101 20.42 -29.40 38.37
C ASP A 101 21.20 -29.15 39.67
N ALA A 102 21.56 -27.90 39.96
CA ALA A 102 22.21 -27.52 41.22
C ALA A 102 21.32 -27.80 42.45
N LEU A 103 20.02 -27.52 42.36
CA LEU A 103 19.06 -27.80 43.43
C LEU A 103 18.87 -29.30 43.63
N ARG A 104 18.76 -30.08 42.55
CA ARG A 104 18.67 -31.55 42.61
C ARG A 104 19.89 -32.16 43.30
N GLY A 105 21.10 -31.73 42.91
CA GLY A 105 22.33 -32.20 43.56
C GLY A 105 22.39 -31.90 45.06
N LYS A 106 21.91 -30.72 45.49
CA LYS A 106 21.80 -30.38 46.92
C LYS A 106 20.80 -31.29 47.65
N CYS A 107 19.64 -31.54 47.06
CA CYS A 107 18.63 -32.43 47.64
C CYS A 107 19.13 -33.87 47.76
N GLU A 108 19.80 -34.39 46.72
CA GLU A 108 20.38 -35.74 46.72
C GLU A 108 21.48 -35.88 47.80
N ALA A 109 22.35 -34.88 47.94
CA ALA A 109 23.37 -34.88 48.98
C ALA A 109 22.74 -34.95 50.39
N LEU A 110 21.71 -34.13 50.66
CA LEU A 110 20.99 -34.15 51.94
C LEU A 110 20.28 -35.48 52.20
N GLN A 111 19.68 -36.10 51.17
CA GLN A 111 19.08 -37.43 51.29
C GLN A 111 20.12 -38.52 51.57
N GLY A 112 21.32 -38.39 51.01
CA GLY A 112 22.44 -39.30 51.29
C GLY A 112 22.91 -39.26 52.74
N PHE A 113 22.88 -38.08 53.39
CA PHE A 113 23.22 -37.95 54.82
C PHE A 113 22.13 -38.47 55.77
N ALA A 114 20.88 -38.58 55.30
CA ALA A 114 19.74 -39.04 56.10
C ALA A 114 19.52 -40.57 56.05
N ARG A 115 20.37 -41.31 55.31
CA ARG A 115 20.41 -42.78 55.27
C ARG A 115 21.57 -43.32 56.09
#